data_AF-A0AAW9SRS6-F1
#
_entry.id   AF-A0AAW9SRS6-F1
#
_cell.length_a   1.000
_cell.length_b   1.000
_cell.length_c   1.000
_cell.angle_alpha   90.00
_cell.angle_beta   90.00
_cell.angle_gamma   90.00
#
_symmetry.space_group_name_H-M   'P 1'
#
loop_
_entity.id
_entity.type
_entity.pdbx_description
1 polymer ?
#
loop_
_entity_poly.entity_id
_entity_poly.type
_entity_poly.pdbx_seq_one_letter_code
_entity_poly.pdbx_strand_id
1 'polypeptide(L)'
;MSDQKPSTTIANCQWCGREMEIAIRGRRRKFCSQACRQRAYEKRTGVAKGASRPIAERINADLTLKTADATSRSAGDDVVKRIGDGLFEVRCLAEDLRTALDDDMETAVLQEITQELIMKTREVERFIP
;
A
#
# COMPACT_ATOMS: atom_id res chain seq x y z
N MET A 1 -20.60 -6.16 -41.60
CA MET A 1 -20.21 -5.05 -40.72
C MET A 1 -19.23 -5.62 -39.73
N SER A 2 -17.94 -5.43 -39.95
CA SER A 2 -16.89 -6.09 -39.16
C SER A 2 -16.70 -5.36 -37.83
N ASP A 3 -17.10 -6.00 -36.73
CA ASP A 3 -16.83 -5.57 -35.36
C ASP A 3 -15.33 -5.66 -35.06
N GLN A 4 -14.63 -4.53 -35.17
CA GLN A 4 -13.22 -4.45 -34.84
C GLN A 4 -13.07 -4.25 -33.32
N LYS A 5 -12.70 -5.31 -32.61
CA LYS A 5 -12.49 -5.33 -31.16
C LYS A 5 -11.46 -4.25 -30.76
N PRO A 6 -11.73 -3.41 -29.74
CA PRO A 6 -10.82 -2.32 -29.37
C PRO A 6 -9.48 -2.89 -28.89
N SER A 7 -8.38 -2.33 -29.39
CA SER A 7 -7.02 -2.73 -29.01
C SER A 7 -6.73 -2.33 -27.55
N THR A 8 -6.47 -3.31 -26.68
CA THR A 8 -6.14 -3.18 -25.24
C THR A 8 -4.65 -3.48 -24.97
N THR A 9 -4.12 -2.91 -23.88
CA THR A 9 -2.76 -3.13 -23.34
C THR A 9 -2.86 -3.44 -21.84
N ILE A 10 -1.92 -4.21 -21.29
CA ILE A 10 -1.83 -4.46 -19.84
C ILE A 10 -1.17 -3.27 -19.13
N ALA A 11 -1.77 -2.82 -18.03
CA ALA A 11 -1.20 -1.83 -17.13
C ALA A 11 -1.51 -2.19 -15.68
N ASN A 12 -0.75 -1.65 -14.73
CA ASN A 12 -0.92 -1.95 -13.31
C ASN A 12 -1.75 -0.85 -12.63
N CYS A 13 -2.65 -1.25 -11.74
CA CYS A 13 -3.44 -0.33 -10.92
C CYS A 13 -2.51 0.50 -10.03
N GLN A 14 -2.65 1.83 -10.07
CA GLN A 14 -1.82 2.75 -9.28
C GLN A 14 -2.10 2.72 -7.76
N TRP A 15 -3.12 1.98 -7.31
CA TRP A 15 -3.42 1.79 -5.88
C TRP A 15 -3.00 0.40 -5.38
N CYS A 16 -3.51 -0.67 -6.00
CA CYS A 16 -3.29 -2.04 -5.52
C CYS A 16 -2.28 -2.85 -6.34
N GLY A 17 -1.72 -2.29 -7.43
CA GLY A 17 -0.74 -2.97 -8.29
C GLY A 17 -1.32 -4.07 -9.20
N ARG A 18 -2.59 -4.44 -9.07
CA ARG A 18 -3.24 -5.48 -9.89
C ARG A 18 -3.19 -5.13 -11.38
N GLU A 19 -2.84 -6.10 -12.20
CA GLU A 19 -2.88 -6.00 -13.66
C GLU A 19 -4.31 -5.74 -14.16
N MET A 20 -4.43 -4.86 -15.13
CA MET A 20 -5.69 -4.50 -15.76
C MET A 20 -5.49 -4.20 -17.24
N GLU A 21 -6.44 -4.65 -18.05
CA GLU A 21 -6.51 -4.28 -19.46
C GLU A 21 -7.01 -2.84 -19.60
N ILE A 22 -6.24 -2.01 -20.29
CA ILE A 22 -6.56 -0.63 -20.63
C ILE A 22 -6.64 -0.45 -22.14
N ALA A 23 -7.66 0.27 -22.61
CA ALA A 23 -7.75 0.61 -24.03
C ALA A 23 -6.54 1.47 -24.46
N ILE A 24 -5.94 1.14 -25.60
CA ILE A 24 -4.80 1.89 -26.17
C ILE A 24 -5.23 3.29 -26.59
N ARG A 25 -6.48 3.43 -27.06
CA ARG A 25 -7.09 4.71 -27.43
C ARG A 25 -8.02 5.22 -26.34
N GLY A 26 -8.01 6.53 -26.11
CA GLY A 26 -8.86 7.20 -25.12
C GLY A 26 -8.18 7.43 -23.76
N ARG A 27 -8.95 7.87 -22.77
CA ARG A 27 -8.43 8.18 -21.43
C ARG A 27 -8.03 6.89 -20.71
N ARG A 28 -6.72 6.68 -20.52
CA ARG A 28 -6.17 5.55 -19.78
C ARG A 28 -6.69 5.52 -18.35
N ARG A 29 -7.24 4.38 -17.94
CA ARG A 29 -7.70 4.15 -16.55
C ARG A 29 -6.49 3.91 -15.66
N LYS A 30 -6.44 4.60 -14.52
CA LYS A 30 -5.35 4.50 -13.52
C LYS A 30 -5.63 3.47 -12.41
N PHE A 31 -6.89 3.05 -12.26
CA PHE A 31 -7.35 2.20 -11.16
C PHE A 31 -8.25 1.08 -11.67
N CYS A 32 -8.09 -0.12 -11.12
CA CYS A 32 -8.84 -1.30 -11.51
C CYS A 32 -10.32 -1.23 -11.08
N SER A 33 -10.65 -0.52 -9.99
CA SER A 33 -12.02 -0.40 -9.47
C SER A 33 -12.32 1.00 -8.92
N GLN A 34 -13.62 1.30 -8.74
CA GLN A 34 -14.08 2.51 -8.05
C GLN A 34 -13.55 2.59 -6.62
N ALA A 35 -13.53 1.46 -5.90
CA ALA A 35 -12.96 1.38 -4.55
C ALA A 35 -11.47 1.78 -4.52
N CYS A 36 -10.66 1.31 -5.49
CA CYS A 36 -9.24 1.71 -5.59
C CYS A 36 -9.08 3.20 -5.90
N ARG A 37 -9.98 3.78 -6.71
CA ARG A 37 -9.99 5.22 -7.00
C ARG A 37 -10.35 6.04 -5.76
N GLN A 38 -11.36 5.59 -5.00
CA GLN A 38 -11.84 6.27 -3.80
C GLN A 38 -10.74 6.35 -2.73
N ARG A 39 -10.09 5.22 -2.43
CA ARG A 39 -8.96 5.18 -1.49
C ARG A 39 -7.77 6.05 -1.94
N ALA A 40 -7.48 6.09 -3.24
CA ALA A 40 -6.44 6.96 -3.79
C ALA A 40 -6.78 8.46 -3.64
N TYR A 41 -8.05 8.83 -3.66
CA TYR A 41 -8.50 10.20 -3.40
C TYR A 41 -8.37 10.54 -1.91
N GLU A 42 -8.85 9.64 -1.04
CA GLU A 42 -8.79 9.77 0.43
C GLU A 42 -7.36 9.96 0.93
N LYS A 43 -6.40 9.12 0.49
CA LYS A 43 -4.97 9.26 0.81
C LYS A 43 -4.42 10.63 0.42
N ARG A 44 -4.78 11.15 -0.76
CA ARG A 44 -4.33 12.48 -1.22
C ARG A 44 -4.92 13.61 -0.39
N THR A 45 -6.20 13.51 -0.02
CA THR A 45 -6.86 14.50 0.83
C THR A 45 -6.40 14.43 2.29
N GLY A 46 -6.03 13.25 2.79
CA GLY A 46 -5.46 13.05 4.13
C GLY A 46 -4.02 13.58 4.24
N VAL A 47 -3.21 13.39 3.20
CA VAL A 47 -1.83 13.94 3.13
C VAL A 47 -1.83 15.47 3.16
N ALA A 48 -2.83 16.14 2.56
CA ALA A 48 -2.94 17.60 2.57
C ALA A 48 -3.20 18.21 3.96
N LYS A 49 -3.62 17.41 4.95
CA LYS A 49 -3.94 17.89 6.31
C LYS A 49 -2.88 17.62 7.38
N GLY A 50 -1.74 16.98 7.06
CA GLY A 50 -0.80 16.57 8.12
C GLY A 50 0.62 16.17 7.72
N ALA A 51 1.08 16.50 6.51
CA ALA A 51 2.38 16.03 6.01
C ALA A 51 3.62 16.61 6.72
N SER A 52 3.49 17.64 7.59
CA SER A 52 4.64 18.24 8.30
C SER A 52 4.94 17.62 9.68
N ARG A 53 4.21 16.58 10.09
CA ARG A 53 4.39 15.96 11.42
C ARG A 53 5.12 14.61 11.32
N PRO A 54 5.98 14.27 12.30
CA PRO A 54 6.59 12.96 12.40
C PRO A 54 5.55 11.84 12.31
N ILE A 55 5.90 10.73 11.64
CA ILE A 55 5.00 9.60 11.38
C ILE A 55 4.36 9.06 12.67
N ALA A 56 5.16 8.92 13.75
CA ALA A 56 4.67 8.49 15.05
C ALA A 56 3.61 9.44 15.65
N GLU A 57 3.74 10.74 15.41
CA GLU A 57 2.81 11.74 15.92
C GLU A 57 1.48 11.75 15.15
N ARG A 58 1.52 11.43 13.85
CA ARG A 58 0.34 11.30 13.00
C ARG A 58 -0.48 10.06 13.35
N ILE A 59 0.19 8.93 13.61
CA ILE A 59 -0.45 7.70 14.06
C ILE A 59 -1.17 7.98 15.39
N ASN A 60 -0.48 8.55 16.38
CA ASN A 60 -1.09 8.86 17.68
C ASN A 60 -2.23 9.90 17.61
N ALA A 61 -2.12 10.93 16.76
CA ALA A 61 -3.13 11.98 16.66
C ALA A 61 -4.43 11.52 15.97
N ASP A 62 -4.35 10.69 14.93
CA ASP A 62 -5.55 10.22 14.20
C ASP A 62 -6.28 9.09 14.97
N LEU A 63 -5.54 8.33 15.79
CA LEU A 63 -6.11 7.32 16.69
C LEU A 63 -6.77 7.93 17.93
N THR A 64 -6.22 9.01 18.49
CA THR A 64 -6.82 9.68 19.65
C THR A 64 -8.09 10.49 19.32
N LEU A 65 -8.21 11.02 18.10
CA LEU A 65 -9.42 11.77 17.69
C LEU A 65 -10.62 10.86 17.38
N LYS A 66 -10.41 9.56 17.09
CA LYS A 66 -11.49 8.61 16.76
C LYS A 66 -11.92 7.73 17.94
N THR A 67 -11.22 7.76 19.08
CA THR A 67 -11.40 6.78 20.18
C THR A 67 -12.11 7.32 21.42
N ALA A 68 -12.94 8.35 21.30
CA ALA A 68 -13.70 8.93 22.41
C ALA A 68 -14.78 8.00 23.01
N ASP A 69 -14.91 6.74 22.54
CA ASP A 69 -15.81 5.75 23.12
C ASP A 69 -15.02 4.52 23.60
N ALA A 70 -15.23 4.06 24.84
CA ALA A 70 -14.38 3.06 25.50
C ALA A 70 -14.35 1.69 24.77
N THR A 71 -15.37 1.40 23.96
CA THR A 71 -15.48 0.24 23.05
C THR A 71 -14.66 0.38 21.77
N SER A 72 -14.33 1.61 21.35
CA SER A 72 -13.49 1.88 20.18
C SER A 72 -11.99 1.85 20.48
N ARG A 73 -11.60 1.93 21.77
CA ARG A 73 -10.19 1.85 22.19
C ARG A 73 -9.60 0.47 21.91
N SER A 74 -10.32 -0.62 22.18
CA SER A 74 -9.84 -1.98 21.90
C SER A 74 -9.65 -2.24 20.40
N ALA A 75 -10.60 -1.80 19.57
CA ALA A 75 -10.48 -1.92 18.11
C ALA A 75 -9.37 -1.03 17.53
N GLY A 76 -9.17 0.17 18.10
CA GLY A 76 -8.06 1.05 17.76
C GLY A 76 -6.71 0.46 18.15
N ASP A 77 -6.61 -0.08 19.36
CA ASP A 77 -5.40 -0.74 19.88
C ASP A 77 -5.05 -1.99 19.07
N ASP A 78 -6.05 -2.77 18.63
CA ASP A 78 -5.85 -3.92 17.73
C ASP A 78 -5.29 -3.50 16.36
N VAL A 79 -5.74 -2.37 15.82
CA VAL A 79 -5.22 -1.83 14.55
C VAL A 79 -3.78 -1.32 14.74
N VAL A 80 -3.50 -0.61 15.84
CA VAL A 80 -2.14 -0.16 16.19
C VAL A 80 -1.20 -1.35 16.30
N LYS A 81 -1.62 -2.41 16.98
CA LYS A 81 -0.83 -3.62 17.14
C LYS A 81 -0.54 -4.28 15.80
N ARG A 82 -1.53 -4.44 14.92
CA ARG A 82 -1.34 -4.99 13.56
C ARG A 82 -0.40 -4.15 12.71
N ILE A 83 -0.46 -2.82 12.82
CA ILE A 83 0.50 -1.93 12.15
C ILE A 83 1.90 -2.14 12.72
N GLY A 84 2.03 -2.21 14.04
CA GLY A 84 3.31 -2.46 14.71
C GLY A 84 3.95 -3.77 14.29
N ASP A 85 3.19 -4.87 14.36
CA ASP A 85 3.64 -6.21 13.97
C ASP A 85 4.07 -6.24 12.50
N GLY A 86 3.26 -5.67 11.60
CA GLY A 86 3.60 -5.66 10.18
C GLY A 86 4.77 -4.72 9.83
N LEU A 87 4.94 -3.59 10.52
CA LEU A 87 6.13 -2.74 10.35
C LEU A 87 7.40 -3.44 10.84
N PHE A 88 7.31 -4.25 11.91
CA PHE A 88 8.41 -5.09 12.35
C PHE A 88 8.80 -6.10 11.28
N GLU A 89 7.83 -6.79 10.67
CA GLU A 89 8.09 -7.73 9.56
C GLU A 89 8.72 -7.04 8.35
N VAL A 90 8.24 -5.86 7.96
CA VAL A 90 8.83 -5.07 6.86
C VAL A 90 10.29 -4.72 7.15
N ARG A 91 10.60 -4.30 8.39
CA ARG A 91 11.99 -4.03 8.78
C ARG A 91 12.85 -5.29 8.67
N CYS A 92 12.38 -6.42 9.17
CA CYS A 92 13.13 -7.69 9.09
C CYS A 92 13.44 -8.06 7.64
N LEU A 93 12.46 -7.99 6.74
CA LEU A 93 12.70 -8.26 5.31
C LEU A 93 13.70 -7.29 4.67
N ALA A 94 13.73 -6.03 5.12
CA ALA A 94 14.71 -5.06 4.64
C ALA A 94 16.12 -5.36 5.16
N GLU A 95 16.23 -5.85 6.40
CA GLU A 95 17.49 -6.31 7.00
C GLU A 95 17.99 -7.61 6.32
N ASP A 96 17.08 -8.53 5.99
CA ASP A 96 17.39 -9.74 5.23
C ASP A 96 17.87 -9.40 3.81
N LEU A 97 17.22 -8.43 3.15
CA LEU A 97 17.67 -7.94 1.84
C LEU A 97 19.07 -7.33 1.91
N ARG A 98 19.38 -6.58 2.97
CA ARG A 98 20.74 -6.05 3.18
C ARG A 98 21.75 -7.18 3.35
N THR A 99 21.44 -8.19 4.17
CA THR A 99 22.30 -9.36 4.37
C THR A 99 22.53 -10.10 3.05
N ALA A 100 21.48 -10.31 2.26
CA ALA A 100 21.58 -10.95 0.95
C ALA A 100 22.44 -10.16 -0.05
N LEU A 101 22.42 -8.83 0.03
CA LEU A 101 23.31 -7.97 -0.76
C LEU A 101 24.76 -8.07 -0.28
N ASP A 102 24.99 -8.09 1.03
CA ASP A 102 26.32 -8.20 1.64
C ASP A 102 26.96 -9.57 1.34
N ASP A 103 26.15 -10.62 1.25
CA ASP A 103 26.54 -11.99 0.92
C ASP A 103 26.64 -12.25 -0.61
N ASP A 104 26.45 -11.22 -1.44
CA ASP A 104 26.48 -11.27 -2.91
C ASP A 104 25.57 -12.37 -3.49
N MET A 105 24.39 -12.53 -2.91
CA MET A 105 23.41 -13.55 -3.34
C MET A 105 22.92 -13.28 -4.76
N GLU A 106 22.51 -14.35 -5.44
CA GLU A 106 22.01 -14.26 -6.82
C GLU A 106 20.80 -13.31 -6.94
N THR A 107 20.70 -12.64 -8.09
CA THR A 107 19.63 -11.67 -8.37
C THR A 107 18.23 -12.25 -8.20
N ALA A 108 18.04 -13.56 -8.44
CA ALA A 108 16.77 -14.23 -8.23
C ALA A 108 16.33 -14.17 -6.76
N VAL A 109 17.25 -14.41 -5.82
CA VAL A 109 16.96 -14.35 -4.38
C VAL A 109 16.66 -12.92 -3.94
N LEU A 110 17.43 -11.95 -4.43
CA LEU A 110 17.18 -10.53 -4.13
C LEU A 110 15.79 -10.07 -4.63
N GLN A 111 15.37 -10.57 -5.80
CA GLN A 111 14.03 -10.29 -6.33
C GLN A 111 12.93 -10.92 -5.48
N GLU A 112 13.12 -12.15 -4.97
CA GLU A 112 12.17 -12.79 -4.07
C GLU A 112 12.00 -12.00 -2.77
N ILE A 113 13.11 -11.66 -2.09
CA ILE A 113 13.06 -10.89 -0.83
C ILE A 113 12.42 -9.51 -1.07
N THR A 114 12.79 -8.84 -2.17
CA THR A 114 12.21 -7.54 -2.54
C THR A 114 10.71 -7.65 -2.81
N GLN A 115 10.27 -8.71 -3.49
CA GLN A 115 8.86 -8.95 -3.77
C GLN A 115 8.07 -9.20 -2.48
N GLU A 116 8.63 -9.95 -1.53
CA GLU A 116 8.03 -10.18 -0.22
C GLU A 116 7.94 -8.89 0.60
N LEU A 117 9.02 -8.09 0.64
CA LEU A 117 9.07 -6.78 1.29
C LEU A 117 7.95 -5.85 0.79
N ILE A 118 7.76 -5.79 -0.53
CA ILE A 118 6.70 -4.98 -1.15
C ILE A 118 5.32 -5.50 -0.75
N MET A 119 5.12 -6.82 -0.71
CA MET A 119 3.85 -7.43 -0.32
C MET A 119 3.50 -7.14 1.13
N LYS A 120 4.44 -7.32 2.06
CA LYS A 120 4.27 -6.98 3.47
C LYS A 120 4.01 -5.50 3.70
N THR A 121 4.73 -4.63 3.00
CA THR A 121 4.49 -3.18 3.06
C THR A 121 3.05 -2.85 2.64
N ARG A 122 2.56 -3.45 1.56
CA ARG A 122 1.17 -3.26 1.09
C ARG A 122 0.12 -3.82 2.06
N GLU A 123 0.45 -4.84 2.85
CA GLU A 123 -0.44 -5.36 3.90
C GLU A 123 -0.56 -4.37 5.04
N VAL A 124 0.57 -3.81 5.51
CA VAL A 124 0.61 -2.76 6.53
C VAL A 124 -0.17 -1.53 6.09
N GLU A 125 0.02 -1.09 4.84
CA GLU A 125 -0.67 0.07 4.28
C GLU A 125 -2.21 -0.05 4.30
N ARG A 126 -2.79 -1.26 4.43
CA ARG A 126 -4.26 -1.43 4.54
C ARG A 126 -4.80 -0.97 5.89
N PHE A 127 -3.95 -0.92 6.90
CA PHE A 127 -4.30 -0.50 8.26
C PHE A 127 -3.99 0.97 8.51
N ILE A 128 -3.19 1.60 7.64
CA ILE A 128 -2.88 3.03 7.70
C ILE A 128 -4.02 3.81 7.01
N PRO A 129 -4.63 4.81 7.68
CA PRO A 129 -5.71 5.63 7.12
C PRO A 129 -5.29 6.53 5.96
#